data_AF-X0ZPC7-F1
#
_entry.id   AF-X0ZPC7-F1
#
_cell.length_a   1.000
_cell.length_b   1.000
_cell.length_c   1.000
_cell.angle_alpha   90.00
_cell.angle_beta   90.00
_cell.angle_gamma   90.00
#
_symmetry.space_group_name_H-M   'P 1'
#
loop_
_entity.id
_entity.type
_entity.pdbx_description
1 polymer ?
#
loop_
_entity_poly.entity_id
_entity_poly.type
_entity_poly.pdbx_seq_one_letter_code
_entity_poly.pdbx_strand_id
1 'polypeptide(L)'
;MFSENELNNVKREMAKLKNPVELLLFTDFKTQEDGSKLRKCMTCEGVHELLTTLEELSNGKLNVIEISTEENAEEAEKYNVSRIPA
;
A
#
# COMPACT_ATOMS: atom_id res chain seq x y z
N MET A 1 -2.39 9.14 12.31
CA MET A 1 -0.99 8.75 12.53
C MET A 1 -0.83 8.15 13.92
N PHE A 2 0.10 7.20 14.05
CA PHE A 2 0.38 6.49 15.31
C PHE A 2 0.96 7.41 16.38
N SER A 3 0.58 7.19 17.63
CA SER A 3 1.34 7.67 18.79
C SER A 3 2.70 6.97 18.86
N GLU A 4 3.64 7.53 19.64
CA GLU A 4 4.98 6.96 19.82
C GLU A 4 4.94 5.52 20.37
N ASN A 5 4.02 5.26 21.31
CA ASN A 5 3.84 3.93 21.88
C ASN A 5 3.33 2.92 20.84
N GLU A 6 2.37 3.33 20.00
CA GLU A 6 1.86 2.48 18.93
C GLU A 6 2.93 2.21 17.88
N LEU A 7 3.71 3.23 17.50
CA LEU A 7 4.81 3.09 16.55
C LEU A 7 5.86 2.09 17.04
N ASN A 8 6.23 2.15 18.32
CA ASN A 8 7.17 1.21 18.93
C ASN A 8 6.64 -0.23 18.97
N ASN A 9 5.33 -0.41 19.12
CA ASN A 9 4.70 -1.72 19.06
C ASN A 9 4.70 -2.26 17.63
N VAL A 10 4.26 -1.45 16.66
CA VAL A 10 4.27 -1.81 15.23
C VAL A 10 5.68 -2.19 14.78
N LYS A 11 6.69 -1.39 15.12
CA LYS A 11 8.10 -1.69 14.79
C LYS A 11 8.56 -3.05 15.33
N ARG A 12 8.18 -3.39 16.58
CA ARG A 12 8.51 -4.69 17.18
C ARG A 12 7.80 -5.85 16.47
N GLU A 13 6.55 -5.68 16.06
CA GLU A 13 5.81 -6.70 15.32
C GLU A 13 6.35 -6.88 13.90
N MET A 14 6.61 -5.78 13.18
CA MET A 14 7.16 -5.81 11.82
C MET A 14 8.55 -6.46 11.77
N ALA A 15 9.38 -6.29 12.81
CA ALA A 15 10.68 -6.96 12.92
C ALA A 15 10.59 -8.50 13.03
N LYS A 16 9.40 -9.07 13.30
CA LYS A 16 9.20 -10.53 13.37
C LYS A 16 9.03 -11.17 12.00
N LEU A 17 8.83 -10.39 10.93
CA LEU A 17 8.76 -10.91 9.57
C LEU A 17 10.08 -11.60 9.19
N LYS A 18 10.01 -12.91 8.94
CA LYS A 18 11.20 -13.71 8.60
C LYS A 18 11.47 -13.70 7.10
N ASN A 19 10.41 -13.87 6.32
CA ASN A 19 10.45 -13.96 4.88
C ASN A 19 10.05 -12.62 4.25
N PRO A 20 10.60 -12.27 3.07
CA PRO A 20 10.06 -11.20 2.26
C PRO A 20 8.59 -11.46 1.91
N VAL A 21 7.78 -10.42 1.95
CA VAL A 21 6.36 -10.41 1.60
C VAL A 21 6.13 -9.28 0.62
N GLU A 22 5.51 -9.59 -0.51
CA GLU A 22 5.00 -8.60 -1.45
C GLU A 22 3.50 -8.43 -1.19
N LEU A 23 3.08 -7.19 -0.96
CA LEU A 23 1.68 -6.83 -0.78
C LEU A 23 1.27 -5.97 -1.96
N LEU A 24 0.35 -6.50 -2.78
CA LEU A 24 -0.24 -5.76 -3.88
C LEU A 24 -1.40 -4.93 -3.32
N LEU A 25 -1.33 -3.61 -3.48
CA LEU A 25 -2.39 -2.67 -3.08
C LEU A 25 -3.08 -2.14 -4.34
N PHE A 26 -4.35 -2.45 -4.50
CA PHE A 26 -5.16 -1.95 -5.61
C PHE A 26 -5.86 -0.64 -5.23
N THR A 27 -5.60 0.42 -5.98
CA THR A 27 -6.23 1.75 -5.81
C THR A 27 -6.73 2.30 -7.16
N ASP A 28 -7.27 3.52 -7.18
CA ASP A 28 -7.67 4.21 -8.42
C ASP A 28 -6.67 5.28 -8.86
N PHE A 29 -5.39 5.18 -8.47
CA PHE A 29 -4.45 6.24 -8.82
C PHE A 29 -4.39 6.44 -10.34
N LYS A 30 -4.26 7.70 -10.75
CA LYS A 30 -3.95 8.08 -12.12
C LYS A 30 -2.70 8.94 -12.14
N THR A 31 -1.74 8.53 -12.94
CA THR A 31 -0.48 9.22 -13.16
C THR A 31 -0.75 10.48 -13.99
N GLN A 32 -0.31 11.63 -13.48
CA GLN A 32 -0.42 12.92 -14.15
C GLN A 32 0.79 13.16 -15.09
N GLU A 33 0.73 14.20 -15.91
CA GLU A 33 1.82 14.55 -16.85
C GLU A 33 3.16 14.83 -16.15
N ASP A 34 3.13 15.29 -14.90
CA ASP A 34 4.31 15.54 -14.06
C ASP A 34 4.83 14.30 -13.31
N GLY A 35 4.19 13.14 -13.49
CA GLY A 35 4.52 11.88 -12.83
C GLY A 35 3.91 11.73 -11.43
N SER A 36 3.21 12.72 -10.91
CA SER A 36 2.46 12.58 -9.66
C SER A 36 1.29 11.60 -9.82
N LYS A 37 0.90 10.95 -8.73
CA LYS A 37 -0.25 10.04 -8.69
C LYS A 37 -1.41 10.71 -8.00
N LEU A 38 -2.55 10.82 -8.69
CA LEU A 38 -3.79 11.34 -8.11
C LEU A 38 -4.77 10.21 -7.84
N ARG A 39 -5.25 10.09 -6.60
CA ARG A 39 -6.26 9.10 -6.17
C ARG A 39 -7.60 9.79 -5.96
N LYS A 40 -8.69 9.29 -6.55
CA LYS A 40 -10.04 9.87 -6.34
C LYS A 40 -10.74 9.22 -5.15
N CYS A 41 -10.43 7.97 -4.89
CA CYS A 41 -10.87 7.20 -3.74
C CYS A 41 -10.32 7.83 -2.46
N MET A 42 -11.21 8.45 -1.68
CA MET A 42 -10.86 9.17 -0.45
C MET A 42 -10.08 8.32 0.56
N THR A 43 -10.35 7.01 0.61
CA THR A 43 -9.69 6.08 1.54
C THR A 43 -8.39 5.49 1.01
N CYS A 44 -8.16 5.56 -0.30
CA CYS A 44 -7.00 4.92 -0.92
C CYS A 44 -5.69 5.60 -0.56
N GLU A 45 -5.67 6.93 -0.42
CA GLU A 45 -4.49 7.68 0.05
C GLU A 45 -4.10 7.23 1.47
N GLY A 46 -5.06 7.22 2.40
CA GLY A 46 -4.78 6.86 3.79
C GLY A 46 -4.34 5.40 3.97
N VAL A 47 -4.87 4.47 3.17
CA VAL A 47 -4.41 3.07 3.17
C VAL A 47 -3.00 2.95 2.57
N HIS A 48 -2.72 3.66 1.48
CA HIS A 48 -1.38 3.71 0.89
C HIS A 48 -0.36 4.23 1.90
N GLU A 49 -0.60 5.38 2.53
CA GLU A 49 0.29 5.95 3.56
C GLU A 49 0.51 5.01 4.74
N LEU A 50 -0.55 4.35 5.21
CA LEU A 50 -0.46 3.35 6.28
C LEU A 50 0.47 2.20 5.87
N LEU A 51 0.26 1.62 4.69
CA LEU A 51 1.04 0.48 4.22
C LEU A 51 2.50 0.86 3.94
N THR A 52 2.78 2.05 3.39
CA THR A 52 4.14 2.58 3.25
C THR A 52 4.82 2.73 4.61
N THR A 53 4.11 3.22 5.63
CA THR A 53 4.67 3.28 7.00
C THR A 53 5.05 1.89 7.52
N LEU A 54 4.22 0.87 7.26
CA LEU A 54 4.53 -0.51 7.66
C LEU A 54 5.72 -1.07 6.89
N GLU A 55 5.82 -0.79 5.60
CA GLU A 55 6.94 -1.16 4.73
C GLU A 55 8.26 -0.60 5.26
N GLU A 56 8.32 0.69 5.58
CA GLU A 56 9.51 1.33 6.18
C GLU A 56 9.93 0.67 7.50
N LEU A 57 8.97 0.25 8.32
CA LEU A 57 9.21 -0.41 9.60
C LEU A 57 9.55 -1.90 9.48
N SER A 58 9.42 -2.48 8.28
CA SER A 58 9.62 -3.91 8.04
C SER A 58 11.09 -4.33 7.91
N ASN A 59 12.02 -3.36 7.86
CA ASN A 59 13.43 -3.61 7.53
C ASN A 59 13.60 -4.33 6.18
N GLY A 60 12.83 -3.93 5.15
CA GLY A 60 12.87 -4.49 3.80
C GLY A 60 12.25 -5.88 3.67
N LYS A 61 11.42 -6.30 4.65
CA LYS A 61 10.69 -7.58 4.62
C LYS A 61 9.29 -7.47 4.06
N LEU A 62 8.71 -6.29 4.04
CA LEU A 62 7.46 -5.98 3.36
C LEU A 62 7.80 -5.07 2.17
N ASN A 63 7.26 -5.39 1.00
CA ASN A 63 7.31 -4.55 -0.20
C ASN A 63 5.87 -4.26 -0.65
N VAL A 64 5.47 -2.99 -0.68
CA VAL A 64 4.11 -2.58 -1.06
C VAL A 64 4.11 -2.13 -2.52
N ILE A 65 3.40 -2.87 -3.36
CA ILE A 65 3.30 -2.60 -4.79
C ILE A 65 1.90 -2.05 -5.06
N GLU A 66 1.81 -0.75 -5.31
CA GLU A 66 0.55 -0.11 -5.68
C GLU A 66 0.21 -0.33 -7.16
N ILE A 67 -0.98 -0.86 -7.42
CA ILE A 67 -1.53 -1.15 -8.76
C ILE A 67 -2.81 -0.32 -8.94
N SER A 68 -2.93 0.38 -10.08
CA SER A 68 -4.13 1.15 -10.38
C SER A 68 -5.16 0.29 -11.08
N THR A 69 -6.39 0.22 -10.57
CA THR A 69 -7.52 -0.37 -11.29
C THR A 69 -7.96 0.50 -12.48
N GLU A 70 -7.59 1.78 -12.53
CA GLU A 70 -7.86 2.67 -13.67
C GLU A 70 -6.81 2.51 -14.78
N GLU A 71 -5.52 2.36 -14.44
CA GLU A 71 -4.42 2.27 -15.42
C GLU A 71 -4.01 0.82 -15.75
N ASN A 72 -4.31 -0.14 -14.87
CA ASN A 72 -3.90 -1.55 -14.99
C ASN A 72 -5.10 -2.50 -14.78
N ALA A 73 -6.23 -2.22 -15.43
CA ALA A 73 -7.48 -2.98 -15.27
C ALA A 73 -7.32 -4.50 -15.48
N GLU A 74 -6.52 -4.92 -16.47
CA GLU A 74 -6.26 -6.35 -16.72
C GLU A 74 -5.52 -7.03 -15.54
N GLU A 75 -4.62 -6.31 -14.86
CA GLU A 75 -3.93 -6.86 -13.71
C GLU A 75 -4.90 -7.00 -12.53
N ALA A 76 -5.74 -6.00 -12.29
CA ALA A 76 -6.78 -6.05 -11.27
C ALA A 76 -7.80 -7.20 -11.49
N GLU A 77 -8.14 -7.49 -12.75
CA GLU A 77 -9.02 -8.60 -13.11
C GLU A 77 -8.43 -9.96 -12.72
N LYS A 78 -7.11 -10.17 -12.87
CA LYS A 78 -6.43 -11.42 -12.46
C LYS A 78 -6.62 -11.75 -10.98
N TYR A 79 -6.76 -10.73 -10.14
CA TYR A 79 -6.97 -10.87 -8.69
C TYR A 79 -8.45 -10.75 -8.28
N ASN A 80 -9.38 -10.67 -9.24
CA ASN A 80 -10.82 -10.48 -9.02
C ASN A 80 -11.15 -9.26 -8.15
N VAL A 81 -10.41 -8.16 -8.35
CA VAL A 81 -10.61 -6.92 -7.59
C VAL A 81 -11.89 -6.25 -8.04
N SER A 82 -12.87 -6.15 -7.14
CA SER A 82 -14.18 -5.53 -7.40
C SER A 82 -14.43 -4.26 -6.57
N ARG A 83 -13.54 -3.97 -5.62
CA ARG A 83 -13.60 -2.82 -4.70
C ARG A 83 -12.18 -2.34 -4.44
N ILE A 84 -12.06 -1.06 -4.11
CA ILE A 84 -10.80 -0.43 -3.72
C ILE A 84 -11.01 0.42 -2.45
N PRO A 85 -9.96 0.61 -1.62
CA PRO A 85 -8.67 -0.06 -1.71
C PRO A 85 -8.79 -1.57 -1.42
N ALA A 86 -7.98 -2.39 -2.07
CA ALA A 86 -7.94 -3.85 -1.89
C ALA A 86 -6.52 -4.39 -1.84
#